data_AF-A0A9W7YJK7-F1
#
_entry.id   AF-A0A9W7YJK7-F1
#
_cell.length_a   1.000
_cell.length_b   1.000
_cell.length_c   1.000
_cell.angle_alpha   90.00
_cell.angle_beta   90.00
_cell.angle_gamma   90.00
#
_symmetry.space_group_name_H-M   'P 1'
#
loop_
_entity.id
_entity.type
_entity.pdbx_description
1 polymer ?
#
loop_
_entity_poly.entity_id
_entity_poly.type
_entity_poly.pdbx_seq_one_letter_code
_entity_poly.pdbx_strand_id
1 'polypeptide(L)'
;MADNTELYKYFEPTVQLNTLALSNIHTLTSWGVGTAAGILGLTGWNGFIFFLANWAVISALILFVKCEGKPSVYFKSSFMDVAGTPLFNTLLSYVLVWTLMHALVYIYD
;
A
#
# COMPACT_ATOMS: atom_id res chain seq x y z
N MET A 1 -31.68 0.19 19.71
CA MET A 1 -31.92 1.32 18.80
C MET A 1 -30.54 1.74 18.31
N ALA A 2 -30.13 1.22 17.15
CA ALA A 2 -28.80 1.52 16.61
C ALA A 2 -28.76 3.01 16.24
N ASP A 3 -27.74 3.68 16.74
CA ASP A 3 -27.45 5.09 16.60
C ASP A 3 -27.38 5.50 15.12
N ASN A 4 -28.46 6.10 14.59
CA ASN A 4 -28.54 6.56 13.19
C ASN A 4 -27.71 7.84 12.94
N THR A 5 -27.04 8.37 13.96
CA THR A 5 -26.18 9.55 13.90
C THR A 5 -24.80 9.26 13.29
N GLU A 6 -24.34 8.01 13.32
CA GLU A 6 -23.06 7.61 12.68
C GLU A 6 -23.12 7.59 11.15
N LEU A 7 -24.32 7.51 10.56
CA LEU A 7 -24.51 7.43 9.11
C LEU A 7 -24.28 8.77 8.40
N TYR A 8 -24.43 9.90 9.11
CA TYR A 8 -24.20 11.26 8.60
C TYR A 8 -22.80 11.81 8.92
N LYS A 9 -21.95 11.03 9.60
CA LYS A 9 -20.61 11.47 10.00
C LYS A 9 -19.60 11.49 8.84
N TYR A 10 -19.87 10.73 7.79
CA TYR A 10 -18.96 10.56 6.66
C TYR A 10 -19.64 10.94 5.35
N PHE A 11 -19.10 11.93 4.65
CA PHE A 11 -19.50 12.24 3.27
C PHE A 11 -18.84 11.21 2.33
N GLU A 12 -19.63 10.28 1.80
CA GLU A 12 -19.14 9.16 0.97
C GLU A 12 -18.21 9.56 -0.19
N PRO A 13 -18.45 10.65 -0.93
CA PRO A 13 -17.53 11.08 -1.99
C PRO A 13 -16.14 11.44 -1.47
N THR A 14 -16.02 12.09 -0.31
CA THR A 14 -14.72 12.45 0.28
C THR A 14 -13.98 11.22 0.77
N VAL A 15 -14.69 10.26 1.35
CA VAL A 15 -14.08 8.98 1.78
C VAL A 15 -13.53 8.23 0.57
N GLN A 16 -14.28 8.17 -0.54
CA GLN A 16 -13.83 7.53 -1.78
C GLN A 16 -12.60 8.22 -2.38
N LEU A 17 -12.56 9.55 -2.42
CA LEU A 17 -11.40 10.31 -2.90
C LEU A 17 -10.15 10.04 -2.04
N ASN A 18 -10.30 9.96 -0.72
CA ASN A 18 -9.19 9.63 0.18
C ASN A 18 -8.68 8.20 -0.04
N THR A 19 -9.58 7.23 -0.21
CA THR A 19 -9.21 5.84 -0.53
C THR A 19 -8.51 5.74 -1.89
N LEU A 20 -8.94 6.51 -2.89
CA LEU A 20 -8.29 6.55 -4.19
C LEU A 20 -6.87 7.13 -4.10
N ALA A 21 -6.71 8.25 -3.41
CA ALA A 21 -5.40 8.86 -3.18
C ALA A 21 -4.45 7.90 -2.45
N LEU A 22 -4.97 7.18 -1.45
CA LEU A 22 -4.25 6.16 -0.71
C LEU A 22 -3.79 5.01 -1.64
N SER A 23 -4.70 4.48 -2.45
CA SER A 23 -4.40 3.41 -3.42
C SER A 23 -3.32 3.82 -4.42
N ASN A 24 -3.36 5.07 -4.90
CA ASN A 24 -2.36 5.62 -5.81
C ASN A 24 -0.97 5.69 -5.16
N ILE A 25 -0.88 6.13 -3.90
CA ILE A 25 0.39 6.18 -3.16
C ILE A 25 0.99 4.78 -3.02
N HIS A 26 0.19 3.79 -2.61
CA HIS A 26 0.66 2.42 -2.50
C HIS A 26 1.14 1.87 -3.85
N THR A 27 0.42 2.15 -4.94
CA THR A 27 0.78 1.68 -6.29
C THR A 27 2.08 2.31 -6.78
N LEU A 28 2.25 3.61 -6.62
CA LEU A 28 3.50 4.29 -7.01
C LEU A 28 4.69 3.78 -6.18
N THR A 29 4.48 3.55 -4.89
CA THR A 29 5.55 3.06 -4.02
C THR A 29 5.88 1.60 -4.33
N SER A 30 4.89 0.76 -4.66
CA SER A 30 5.12 -0.63 -5.04
C SER A 30 5.92 -0.75 -6.33
N TRP A 31 5.71 0.17 -7.29
CA TRP A 31 6.55 0.25 -8.48
C TRP A 31 7.99 0.62 -8.14
N GLY A 32 8.22 1.69 -7.37
CA GLY A 32 9.59 2.10 -7.00
C GLY A 32 10.35 1.07 -6.17
N VAL A 33 9.65 0.34 -5.31
CA VAL A 33 10.27 -0.72 -4.48
C VAL A 33 10.50 -1.98 -5.32
N GLY A 34 9.59 -2.29 -6.26
CA GLY A 34 9.76 -3.37 -7.23
C GLY A 34 10.99 -3.15 -8.12
N THR A 35 11.23 -1.92 -8.58
CA THR A 35 12.43 -1.61 -9.37
C THR A 35 13.70 -1.75 -8.53
N ALA A 36 13.71 -1.22 -7.29
CA ALA A 36 14.84 -1.35 -6.38
C ALA A 36 15.18 -2.83 -6.08
N ALA A 37 14.17 -3.65 -5.80
CA ALA A 37 14.34 -5.09 -5.55
C ALA A 37 14.85 -5.85 -6.79
N GLY A 38 14.36 -5.49 -7.98
CA GLY A 38 14.80 -6.07 -9.25
C GLY A 38 16.25 -5.76 -9.57
N ILE A 39 16.67 -4.49 -9.42
CA ILE A 39 18.06 -4.06 -9.66
C ILE A 39 19.04 -4.70 -8.67
N LEU A 40 18.64 -4.84 -7.40
CA LEU A 40 19.46 -5.51 -6.37
C LEU A 40 19.58 -7.02 -6.59
N GLY A 41 18.80 -7.62 -7.49
CA GLY A 41 18.86 -9.06 -7.78
C GLY A 41 18.37 -9.95 -6.64
N LEU A 42 17.57 -9.40 -5.73
CA LEU A 42 17.01 -10.17 -4.62
C LEU A 42 16.03 -11.21 -5.17
N THR A 43 16.40 -12.50 -5.11
CA THR A 43 15.56 -13.60 -5.61
C THR A 43 14.91 -14.39 -4.46
N GLY A 44 13.78 -15.03 -4.76
CA GLY A 44 13.08 -15.92 -3.83
C GLY A 44 12.55 -15.22 -2.57
N TRP A 45 12.89 -15.78 -1.40
CA TRP A 45 12.34 -15.34 -0.11
C TRP A 45 12.77 -13.92 0.30
N ASN A 46 13.95 -13.49 -0.14
CA ASN A 46 14.48 -12.17 0.19
C ASN A 46 13.68 -11.04 -0.48
N GLY A 47 13.22 -11.25 -1.72
CA GLY A 47 12.33 -10.29 -2.40
C GLY A 47 10.97 -10.17 -1.72
N PHE A 48 10.49 -11.25 -1.09
CA PHE A 48 9.21 -11.23 -0.37
C PHE A 48 9.32 -10.53 1.00
N ILE A 49 10.44 -10.75 1.72
CA ILE A 49 10.73 -10.02 2.96
C ILE A 49 10.86 -8.52 2.69
N PHE A 50 11.53 -8.14 1.60
CA PHE A 50 11.68 -6.74 1.21
C PHE A 50 10.32 -6.08 0.92
N PHE A 51 9.43 -6.79 0.24
CA PHE A 51 8.05 -6.33 0.05
C PHE A 51 7.31 -6.12 1.37
N LEU A 52 7.34 -7.10 2.28
CA LEU A 52 6.66 -7.02 3.58
C LEU A 52 7.21 -5.89 4.45
N ALA A 53 8.53 -5.72 4.48
CA ALA A 53 9.18 -4.63 5.21
C ALA A 53 8.74 -3.27 4.65
N ASN A 54 8.79 -3.10 3.33
CA ASN A 54 8.34 -1.89 2.67
C ASN A 54 6.84 -1.63 2.89
N TRP A 55 6.01 -2.67 2.82
CA TRP A 55 4.58 -2.58 3.12
C TRP A 55 4.34 -2.06 4.54
N ALA A 56 5.04 -2.62 5.52
CA ALA A 56 4.94 -2.18 6.92
C ALA A 56 5.39 -0.73 7.09
N VAL A 57 6.49 -0.33 6.42
CA VAL A 57 6.99 1.06 6.44
C VAL A 57 5.98 2.02 5.83
N ILE A 58 5.38 1.69 4.69
CA ILE A 58 4.38 2.55 4.03
C ILE A 58 3.12 2.66 4.88
N SER A 59 2.62 1.54 5.41
CA SER A 59 1.48 1.53 6.31
C SER A 59 1.75 2.39 7.55
N ALA A 60 2.93 2.25 8.16
CA ALA A 60 3.35 3.10 9.28
C ALA A 60 3.45 4.57 8.87
N LEU A 61 4.09 4.88 7.74
CA LEU A 61 4.24 6.25 7.24
C LEU A 61 2.88 6.91 7.02
N ILE A 62 1.91 6.18 6.46
CA ILE A 62 0.55 6.68 6.25
C ILE A 62 -0.15 6.89 7.60
N LEU A 63 -0.01 5.99 8.55
CA LEU A 63 -0.57 6.16 9.90
C LEU A 63 0.02 7.37 10.63
N PHE A 64 1.33 7.60 10.51
CA PHE A 64 2.02 8.72 11.15
C PHE A 64 1.80 10.06 10.44
N VAL A 65 1.88 10.09 9.10
CA VAL A 65 1.84 11.33 8.29
C VAL A 65 0.41 11.75 7.96
N LYS A 66 -0.48 10.81 7.63
CA LYS A 66 -1.84 11.11 7.16
C LYS A 66 -2.90 11.02 8.26
N CYS A 67 -2.69 10.20 9.29
CA CYS A 67 -3.69 10.02 10.35
C CYS A 67 -3.42 10.83 11.62
N GLU A 68 -2.26 11.48 11.81
CA GLU A 68 -1.92 12.25 13.04
C GLU A 68 -2.34 11.55 14.36
N GLY A 69 -2.27 10.21 14.40
CA GLY A 69 -2.68 9.41 15.55
C GLY A 69 -4.20 9.28 15.79
N LYS A 70 -5.07 9.68 14.86
CA LYS A 70 -6.54 9.53 14.94
C LYS A 70 -7.15 8.79 13.73
N PRO A 71 -6.91 7.48 13.59
CA PRO A 71 -7.46 6.66 12.50
C PRO A 71 -8.99 6.46 12.57
N SER A 72 -9.64 6.84 13.68
CA SER A 72 -11.08 6.69 13.91
C SER A 72 -11.94 7.84 13.33
N VAL A 73 -11.31 8.92 12.83
CA VAL A 73 -12.04 10.11 12.32
C VAL A 73 -12.15 10.09 10.79
N TYR A 74 -11.30 9.34 10.09
CA TYR A 74 -11.18 9.39 8.63
C TYR A 74 -11.62 8.10 7.91
N PHE A 75 -11.68 6.95 8.58
CA PHE A 75 -12.06 5.67 7.97
C PHE A 75 -13.00 4.86 8.89
N LYS A 76 -14.04 4.25 8.30
CA LYS A 76 -15.04 3.42 9.01
C LYS A 76 -14.44 2.14 9.60
N SER A 77 -13.33 1.63 9.06
CA SER A 77 -12.59 0.45 9.57
C SER A 77 -11.09 0.75 9.65
N SER A 78 -10.64 1.30 10.79
CA SER A 78 -9.36 2.01 11.00
C SER A 78 -8.05 1.31 10.56
N PHE A 79 -8.00 -0.01 10.41
CA PHE A 79 -6.74 -0.72 10.11
C PHE A 79 -6.84 -1.60 8.87
N MET A 80 -7.98 -2.25 8.64
CA MET A 80 -8.16 -3.15 7.50
C MET A 80 -8.30 -2.38 6.16
N ASP A 81 -8.93 -1.20 6.18
CA ASP A 81 -9.09 -0.40 4.95
C ASP A 81 -7.76 0.22 4.50
N VAL A 82 -6.88 0.55 5.46
CA VAL A 82 -5.57 1.16 5.20
C VAL A 82 -4.51 0.10 4.88
N ALA A 83 -4.51 -1.03 5.60
CA ALA A 83 -3.42 -2.00 5.54
C ALA A 83 -3.81 -3.37 4.93
N GLY A 84 -5.09 -3.72 4.88
CA GLY A 84 -5.53 -5.02 4.36
C GLY A 84 -5.86 -4.94 2.88
N THR A 85 -6.76 -4.04 2.52
CA THR A 85 -7.31 -3.90 1.16
C THR A 85 -6.25 -3.56 0.10
N PRO A 86 -5.29 -2.64 0.33
CA PRO A 86 -4.33 -2.28 -0.72
C PRO A 86 -3.13 -3.24 -0.81
N LEU A 87 -2.92 -4.13 0.17
CA LEU A 87 -1.79 -5.07 0.18
C LEU A 87 -1.83 -6.00 -1.03
N PHE A 88 -2.95 -6.67 -1.24
CA PHE A 88 -3.11 -7.60 -2.36
C PHE A 88 -3.12 -6.88 -3.71
N ASN A 89 -3.72 -5.68 -3.76
CA ASN A 89 -3.77 -4.87 -4.98
C ASN A 89 -2.36 -4.46 -5.44
N THR A 90 -1.47 -4.14 -4.49
CA THR A 90 -0.13 -3.63 -4.80
C THR A 90 0.95 -4.71 -4.88
N LEU A 91 0.70 -5.89 -4.31
CA LEU A 91 1.59 -7.05 -4.38
C LEU A 91 1.80 -7.53 -5.82
N LEU A 92 0.74 -7.66 -6.61
CA LEU A 92 0.86 -8.10 -8.01
C LEU A 92 1.66 -7.11 -8.85
N SER A 93 1.41 -5.80 -8.66
CA SER A 93 2.16 -4.74 -9.32
C SER A 93 3.64 -4.77 -8.94
N TYR A 94 3.94 -5.00 -7.66
CA TYR A 94 5.32 -5.17 -7.19
C TYR A 94 6.01 -6.37 -7.87
N VAL A 95 5.38 -7.55 -7.85
CA VAL A 95 5.98 -8.78 -8.41
C VAL A 95 6.25 -8.63 -9.91
N LEU A 96 5.35 -7.98 -10.64
CA LEU A 96 5.52 -7.72 -12.07
C LEU A 96 6.75 -6.85 -12.33
N VAL A 97 6.90 -5.72 -11.62
CA VAL A 97 8.04 -4.83 -11.80
C VAL A 97 9.35 -5.47 -11.32
N TRP A 98 9.30 -6.21 -10.21
CA TRP A 98 10.45 -6.93 -9.66
C TRP A 98 11.01 -7.95 -10.66
N THR A 99 10.15 -8.81 -11.20
CA THR A 99 10.56 -9.84 -12.16
C THR A 99 10.99 -9.23 -13.50
N LEU A 100 10.31 -8.18 -13.97
CA LEU A 100 10.68 -7.48 -15.21
C LEU A 100 12.05 -6.82 -15.10
N MET A 101 12.33 -6.11 -14.01
CA MET A 101 13.62 -5.46 -13.80
C MET A 101 14.75 -6.46 -13.57
N HIS A 102 14.46 -7.55 -12.83
CA HIS A 102 15.43 -8.64 -12.66
C HIS A 102 15.79 -9.29 -14.00
N ALA A 103 14.79 -9.60 -14.84
CA ALA A 103 15.02 -10.11 -16.18
C ALA A 103 15.85 -9.12 -17.01
N LEU A 104 15.53 -7.82 -16.98
CA LEU A 104 16.25 -6.82 -17.78
C LEU A 104 17.73 -6.67 -17.37
N VAL A 105 18.05 -6.74 -16.09
CA VAL A 105 19.43 -6.55 -15.60
C VAL A 105 20.28 -7.80 -15.75
N TYR A 106 19.72 -8.98 -15.47
CA TYR A 106 20.50 -10.22 -15.34
C TYR A 106 20.44 -11.16 -16.56
N ILE A 107 19.47 -11.00 -17.47
CA ILE A 107 19.41 -11.83 -18.70
C ILE A 107 20.20 -11.22 -19.86
N TYR A 108 20.42 -9.90 -19.83
CA TYR A 108 21.12 -9.19 -20.91
C TYR A 108 22.61 -8.96 -20.64
N ASP A 109 23.17 -9.58 -19.58
CA ASP A 109 24.60 -9.76 -19.32
C ASP A 109 25.04 -11.17 -19.74
#